data_AF-A0A4Y9ITH2-F1
#
_entry.id   AF-A0A4Y9ITH2-F1
#
_cell.length_a   1.000
_cell.length_b   1.000
_cell.length_c   1.000
_cell.angle_alpha   90.00
_cell.angle_beta   90.00
_cell.angle_gamma   90.00
#
_symmetry.space_group_name_H-M   'P 1'
#
loop_
_entity.id
_entity.type
_entity.pdbx_description
1 polymer ?
#
loop_
_entity_poly.entity_id
_entity_poly.type
_entity_poly.pdbx_seq_one_letter_code
_entity_poly.pdbx_strand_id
1 'polypeptide(L)'
;MRLLNYYMPRLKKQLILYPVISVFLYMLIFFTLRWDGAPFIALIVYNIIYMMLFFGALIFASRNGMEIDTMLPVDWRRKALFLLVYTFIVVPLLVVVPIAACYMLTRQWLVVSPLLKEAYAAVSTLISGRYITCTVIGNMLPMAVCLYCVTSIRHNRIILSVVWTIVTCMIQSFIGGIYGAFIAFRQGFSDGYNGVELSSDEIASRLLNEISLLITPMEIFFAICTIFVIVITCRAIKGRQI
;
A
#
# COMPACT_ATOMS: atom_id res chain seq x y z
N MET A 1 -21.32 -15.89 12.51
CA MET A 1 -21.63 -14.86 13.54
C MET A 1 -20.64 -14.80 14.70
N ARG A 2 -20.18 -15.93 15.29
CA ARG A 2 -19.26 -15.91 16.46
C ARG A 2 -17.92 -15.18 16.25
N LEU A 3 -17.26 -15.35 15.10
CA LEU A 3 -16.01 -14.62 14.75
C LEU A 3 -16.23 -13.11 14.66
N LEU A 4 -17.29 -12.70 13.95
CA LEU A 4 -17.60 -11.29 13.75
C LEU A 4 -17.82 -10.63 15.11
N ASN A 5 -18.66 -11.21 15.98
CA ASN A 5 -18.99 -10.66 17.29
C ASN A 5 -17.75 -10.50 18.20
N TYR A 6 -16.79 -11.42 18.12
CA TYR A 6 -15.54 -11.35 18.88
C TYR A 6 -14.64 -10.19 18.44
N TYR A 7 -14.46 -10.00 17.12
CA TYR A 7 -13.61 -8.93 16.59
C TYR A 7 -14.35 -7.58 16.45
N MET A 8 -15.70 -7.56 16.45
CA MET A 8 -16.55 -6.40 16.15
C MET A 8 -16.23 -5.12 16.91
N PRO A 9 -16.02 -5.12 18.25
CA PRO A 9 -15.77 -3.87 18.97
C PRO A 9 -14.48 -3.17 18.53
N ARG A 10 -13.49 -3.93 18.03
CA ARG A 10 -12.26 -3.37 17.45
C ARG A 10 -12.48 -2.97 16.00
N LEU A 11 -13.05 -3.87 15.19
CA LEU A 11 -13.31 -3.63 13.76
C LEU A 11 -14.19 -2.38 13.55
N LYS A 12 -15.20 -2.15 14.41
CA LYS A 12 -16.06 -0.95 14.36
C LYS A 12 -15.26 0.35 14.43
N LYS A 13 -14.23 0.43 15.28
CA LYS A 13 -13.40 1.64 15.39
C LYS A 13 -12.63 1.89 14.09
N GLN A 14 -12.05 0.84 13.51
CA GLN A 14 -11.32 0.93 12.24
C GLN A 14 -12.26 1.28 11.07
N LEU A 15 -13.43 0.67 11.02
CA LEU A 15 -14.48 0.91 10.01
C LEU A 15 -14.96 2.36 9.99
N ILE A 16 -14.91 3.08 11.12
CA ILE A 16 -15.29 4.50 11.21
C ILE A 16 -14.07 5.40 11.00
N LEU A 17 -12.95 5.12 11.66
CA LEU A 17 -11.77 5.99 11.61
C LEU A 17 -11.12 6.03 10.23
N TYR A 18 -11.00 4.89 9.55
CA TYR A 18 -10.31 4.81 8.26
C TYR A 18 -10.96 5.68 7.18
N PRO A 19 -12.29 5.62 6.97
CA PRO A 19 -12.92 6.49 5.99
C PRO A 19 -12.87 7.96 6.39
N VAL A 20 -13.06 8.29 7.67
CA VAL A 20 -13.00 9.70 8.15
C VAL A 20 -11.61 10.30 7.91
N ILE A 21 -10.55 9.57 8.28
CA ILE A 21 -9.16 10.01 8.03
C ILE A 21 -8.91 10.13 6.53
N SER A 22 -9.38 9.18 5.73
CA SER A 22 -9.18 9.20 4.27
C SER A 22 -9.84 10.41 3.61
N VAL A 23 -11.04 10.79 4.04
CA VAL A 23 -11.73 12.02 3.57
C VAL A 23 -10.94 13.26 4.00
N PHE A 24 -10.51 13.33 5.26
CA PHE A 24 -9.74 14.47 5.77
C PHE A 24 -8.43 14.66 5.00
N LEU A 25 -7.68 13.57 4.79
CA LEU A 25 -6.44 13.54 4.03
C LEU A 25 -6.65 13.95 2.56
N TYR A 26 -7.74 13.49 1.94
CA TYR A 26 -8.09 13.90 0.59
C TYR A 26 -8.37 15.41 0.50
N MET A 27 -9.16 15.94 1.43
CA MET A 27 -9.47 17.38 1.48
C MET A 27 -8.19 18.20 1.68
N LEU A 28 -7.26 17.73 2.51
CA LEU A 28 -5.97 18.36 2.72
C LEU A 28 -5.16 18.44 1.42
N ILE A 29 -5.07 17.35 0.66
CA ILE A 29 -4.48 17.38 -0.69
C ILE A 29 -5.21 18.41 -1.55
N PHE A 30 -6.54 18.33 -1.64
CA PHE A 30 -7.34 19.20 -2.50
C PHE A 30 -7.11 20.70 -2.24
N PHE A 31 -7.03 21.12 -0.97
CA PHE A 31 -6.74 22.53 -0.62
C PHE A 31 -5.32 22.95 -1.00
N THR A 32 -4.36 22.05 -0.86
CA THR A 32 -2.94 22.35 -1.07
C THR A 32 -2.53 22.36 -2.54
N LEU A 33 -3.32 21.78 -3.45
CA LEU A 33 -3.07 21.76 -4.90
C LEU A 33 -2.93 23.15 -5.54
N ARG A 34 -3.39 24.20 -4.85
CA ARG A 34 -3.27 25.61 -5.29
C ARG A 34 -1.92 26.24 -4.94
N TRP A 35 -1.10 25.59 -4.11
CA TRP A 35 0.12 26.14 -3.54
C TRP A 35 1.32 25.38 -4.12
N ASP A 36 2.46 26.05 -4.30
CA ASP A 36 3.66 25.41 -4.87
C ASP A 36 4.26 24.32 -3.95
N GLY A 37 3.89 24.32 -2.66
CA GLY A 37 4.22 23.27 -1.69
C GLY A 37 3.37 22.01 -1.76
N ALA A 38 2.36 21.92 -2.63
CA ALA A 38 1.48 20.75 -2.71
C ALA A 38 2.20 19.40 -2.90
N PRO A 39 3.31 19.29 -3.67
CA PRO A 39 3.96 17.99 -3.88
C PRO A 39 4.47 17.35 -2.59
N PHE A 40 5.04 18.15 -1.68
CA PHE A 40 5.54 17.66 -0.39
C PHE A 40 4.39 17.18 0.50
N ILE A 41 3.30 17.95 0.54
CA ILE A 41 2.13 17.60 1.33
C ILE A 41 1.45 16.35 0.77
N ALA A 42 1.30 16.26 -0.55
CA ALA A 42 0.77 15.08 -1.22
C ALA A 42 1.60 13.83 -0.89
N LEU A 43 2.93 13.93 -0.88
CA LEU A 43 3.81 12.82 -0.52
C LEU A 43 3.63 12.36 0.93
N ILE A 44 3.49 13.30 1.88
CA ILE A 44 3.22 12.96 3.29
C ILE A 44 1.86 12.28 3.42
N VAL A 45 0.82 12.84 2.81
CA VAL A 45 -0.54 12.28 2.86
C VAL A 45 -0.58 10.87 2.25
N TYR A 46 0.07 10.69 1.10
CA TYR A 46 0.20 9.40 0.43
C TYR A 46 0.83 8.36 1.36
N ASN A 47 1.94 8.69 2.02
CA ASN A 47 2.58 7.80 3.00
C ASN A 47 1.63 7.43 4.15
N ILE A 48 0.86 8.37 4.70
CA ILE A 48 -0.11 8.09 5.77
C ILE A 48 -1.17 7.08 5.29
N ILE A 49 -1.68 7.26 4.06
CA ILE A 49 -2.64 6.34 3.44
C ILE A 49 -2.05 4.93 3.31
N TYR A 50 -0.79 4.79 2.87
CA TYR A 50 -0.12 3.49 2.81
C TYR A 50 0.08 2.85 4.18
N MET A 51 0.47 3.64 5.18
CA MET A 51 0.61 3.13 6.54
C MET A 51 -0.72 2.58 7.07
N MET A 52 -1.85 3.21 6.76
CA MET A 52 -3.18 2.69 7.11
C MET A 52 -3.48 1.34 6.43
N LEU A 53 -3.04 1.16 5.18
CA LEU A 53 -3.18 -0.11 4.47
C LEU A 53 -2.27 -1.19 5.06
N PHE A 54 -0.98 -0.90 5.24
CA PHE A 54 0.03 -1.83 5.76
C PHE A 54 -0.32 -2.37 7.14
N PHE A 55 -0.75 -1.47 8.03
CA PHE A 55 -1.05 -1.80 9.42
C PHE A 55 -2.50 -2.19 9.65
N GLY A 56 -3.30 -2.36 8.59
CA GLY A 56 -4.70 -2.74 8.71
C GLY A 56 -4.92 -4.06 9.45
N ALA A 57 -3.98 -4.99 9.35
CA ALA A 57 -4.02 -6.30 10.02
C ALA A 57 -3.67 -6.26 11.52
N LEU A 58 -3.08 -5.15 12.03
CA LEU A 58 -2.70 -5.04 13.44
C LEU A 58 -3.89 -5.15 14.40
N ILE A 59 -5.11 -4.87 13.92
CA ILE A 59 -6.32 -4.97 14.74
C ILE A 59 -6.59 -6.38 15.25
N PHE A 60 -6.04 -7.39 14.56
CA PHE A 60 -6.16 -8.80 14.94
C PHE A 60 -5.16 -9.20 16.02
N ALA A 61 -4.17 -8.36 16.35
CA ALA A 61 -3.26 -8.61 17.46
C ALA A 61 -4.00 -8.38 18.79
N SER A 62 -4.56 -9.44 19.38
CA SER A 62 -5.23 -9.35 20.67
C SER A 62 -4.24 -9.15 21.81
N ARG A 63 -4.52 -8.15 22.68
CA ARG A 63 -3.77 -7.90 23.91
C ARG A 63 -3.94 -9.02 24.95
N ASN A 64 -5.03 -9.77 24.87
CA ASN A 64 -5.39 -10.80 25.85
C ASN A 64 -4.75 -12.18 25.56
N GLY A 65 -3.64 -12.22 24.81
CA GLY A 65 -2.92 -13.44 24.50
C GLY A 65 -3.44 -14.19 23.27
N MET A 66 -2.64 -15.13 22.74
CA MET A 66 -3.04 -15.96 21.58
C MET A 66 -4.03 -17.04 21.98
N GLU A 67 -4.01 -17.40 23.25
CA GLU A 67 -4.71 -18.55 23.81
C GLU A 67 -6.22 -18.39 23.65
N ILE A 68 -6.73 -17.16 23.84
CA ILE A 68 -8.13 -16.83 23.61
C ILE A 68 -8.49 -16.92 22.11
N ASP A 69 -7.56 -16.54 21.21
CA ASP A 69 -7.78 -16.61 19.77
C ASP A 69 -7.75 -18.05 19.24
N THR A 70 -7.05 -18.97 19.91
CA THR A 70 -7.00 -20.41 19.57
C THR A 70 -8.18 -21.19 20.15
N MET A 71 -8.80 -20.72 21.24
CA MET A 71 -9.97 -21.35 21.87
C MET A 71 -11.30 -21.08 21.13
N LEU A 72 -11.29 -20.27 20.07
CA LEU A 72 -12.49 -20.02 19.27
C LEU A 72 -12.88 -21.32 18.52
N PRO A 73 -14.11 -21.87 18.74
CA PRO A 73 -14.58 -23.11 18.11
C PRO A 73 -14.96 -22.86 16.65
N VAL A 74 -13.96 -22.59 15.81
CA VAL A 74 -14.15 -22.21 14.41
C VAL A 74 -13.04 -22.81 13.56
N ASP A 75 -13.44 -23.46 12.46
CA ASP A 75 -12.51 -24.03 11.48
C ASP A 75 -11.44 -23.05 11.01
N TRP A 76 -10.21 -23.55 10.84
CA TRP A 76 -9.05 -22.77 10.40
C TRP A 76 -9.25 -22.11 9.05
N ARG A 77 -10.00 -22.78 8.17
CA ARG A 77 -10.34 -22.26 6.83
C ARG A 77 -11.19 -21.01 6.93
N ARG A 78 -12.21 -21.01 7.80
CA ARG A 78 -13.12 -19.88 7.99
C ARG A 78 -12.42 -18.71 8.66
N LYS A 79 -11.52 -18.99 9.62
CA LYS A 79 -10.71 -17.98 10.28
C LYS A 79 -9.70 -17.34 9.32
N ALA A 80 -8.96 -18.14 8.56
CA ALA A 80 -8.00 -17.64 7.57
C ALA A 80 -8.69 -16.81 6.48
N LEU A 81 -9.82 -17.29 5.94
CA LEU A 81 -10.59 -16.56 4.94
C LEU A 81 -11.09 -15.22 5.47
N PHE A 82 -11.61 -15.17 6.71
CA PHE A 82 -12.05 -13.91 7.32
C PHE A 82 -10.90 -12.90 7.44
N LEU A 83 -9.74 -13.34 7.93
CA LEU A 83 -8.57 -12.48 8.11
C LEU A 83 -8.01 -11.97 6.77
N LEU A 84 -7.93 -12.83 5.76
CA LEU A 84 -7.47 -12.47 4.41
C LEU A 84 -8.44 -11.49 3.73
N VAL A 85 -9.74 -11.80 3.72
CA VAL A 85 -10.76 -10.94 3.10
C VAL A 85 -10.79 -9.57 3.78
N TYR A 86 -10.73 -9.53 5.12
CA TYR A 86 -10.72 -8.25 5.81
C TYR A 86 -9.48 -7.42 5.47
N THR A 87 -8.29 -8.04 5.48
CA THR A 87 -7.02 -7.34 5.26
C THR A 87 -6.86 -6.88 3.81
N PHE A 88 -7.16 -7.73 2.82
CA PHE A 88 -6.88 -7.44 1.41
C PHE A 88 -8.04 -6.84 0.62
N ILE A 89 -9.28 -6.93 1.14
CA ILE A 89 -10.45 -6.40 0.45
C ILE A 89 -11.08 -5.29 1.27
N VAL A 90 -11.47 -5.57 2.52
CA VAL A 90 -12.22 -4.60 3.34
C VAL A 90 -11.37 -3.37 3.67
N VAL A 91 -10.14 -3.55 4.15
CA VAL A 91 -9.25 -2.42 4.51
C VAL A 91 -8.95 -1.52 3.31
N PRO A 92 -8.51 -2.02 2.13
CA PRO A 92 -8.34 -1.18 0.95
C PRO A 92 -9.62 -0.47 0.52
N LEU A 93 -10.77 -1.15 0.56
CA LEU A 93 -12.04 -0.57 0.15
C LEU A 93 -12.47 0.57 1.09
N LEU A 94 -12.21 0.45 2.40
CA LEU A 94 -12.47 1.51 3.37
C LEU A 94 -11.65 2.79 3.15
N VAL A 95 -10.53 2.68 2.45
CA VAL A 95 -9.64 3.82 2.15
C VAL A 95 -9.94 4.36 0.75
N VAL A 96 -10.05 3.48 -0.25
CA VAL A 96 -10.23 3.85 -1.65
C VAL A 96 -11.63 4.42 -1.92
N VAL A 97 -12.69 3.84 -1.37
CA VAL A 97 -14.07 4.29 -1.67
C VAL A 97 -14.32 5.74 -1.21
N PRO A 98 -13.96 6.14 0.02
CA PRO A 98 -14.15 7.53 0.45
C PRO A 98 -13.32 8.51 -0.38
N ILE A 99 -12.08 8.16 -0.72
CA ILE A 99 -11.22 8.98 -1.58
C ILE A 99 -11.83 9.13 -2.96
N ALA A 100 -12.30 8.04 -3.57
CA ALA A 100 -12.94 8.04 -4.88
C ALA A 100 -14.24 8.86 -4.87
N ALA A 101 -15.05 8.75 -3.82
CA ALA A 101 -16.25 9.56 -3.65
C ALA A 101 -15.93 11.06 -3.57
N CYS A 102 -14.93 11.44 -2.77
CA CYS A 102 -14.50 12.83 -2.67
C CYS A 102 -13.92 13.34 -4.00
N TYR A 103 -13.16 12.52 -4.71
CA TYR A 103 -12.63 12.85 -6.03
C TYR A 103 -13.76 13.13 -7.04
N MET A 104 -14.78 12.27 -7.11
CA MET A 104 -15.90 12.48 -8.03
C MET A 104 -16.66 13.79 -7.76
N LEU A 105 -16.79 14.18 -6.48
CA LEU A 105 -17.46 15.42 -6.09
C LEU A 105 -16.64 16.68 -6.38
N THR A 106 -15.32 16.59 -6.23
CA THR A 106 -14.40 17.74 -6.30
C THR A 106 -13.69 17.88 -7.65
N ARG A 107 -13.78 16.88 -8.54
CA ARG A 107 -13.12 16.86 -9.86
C ARG A 107 -13.37 18.12 -10.70
N GLN A 108 -14.57 18.68 -10.64
CA GLN A 108 -14.94 19.89 -11.38
C GLN A 108 -14.29 21.19 -10.83
N TRP A 109 -13.84 21.16 -9.57
CA TRP A 109 -13.25 22.29 -8.85
C TRP A 109 -11.73 22.20 -8.74
N LEU A 110 -11.12 21.19 -9.38
CA LEU A 110 -9.69 20.95 -9.33
C LEU A 110 -8.96 22.02 -10.15
N VAL A 111 -8.46 23.04 -9.45
CA VAL A 111 -7.54 24.04 -10.01
C VAL A 111 -6.13 23.61 -9.64
N VAL A 112 -5.38 23.14 -10.62
CA VAL A 112 -4.01 22.65 -10.46
C VAL A 112 -3.04 23.79 -10.73
N SER A 113 -2.04 23.99 -9.86
CA SER A 113 -0.98 24.96 -10.15
C SER A 113 -0.27 24.62 -11.48
N PRO A 114 0.33 25.61 -12.18
CA PRO A 114 1.02 25.35 -13.46
C PRO A 114 2.09 24.25 -13.35
N LEU A 115 2.85 24.27 -12.24
CA LEU A 115 3.91 23.32 -11.91
C LEU A 115 3.39 21.90 -11.66
N LEU A 116 2.18 21.79 -11.10
CA LEU A 116 1.50 20.52 -10.91
C LEU A 116 0.72 20.07 -12.14
N LYS A 117 0.41 20.93 -13.12
CA LYS A 117 -0.41 20.56 -14.28
C LYS A 117 0.31 19.56 -15.19
N GLU A 118 1.62 19.73 -15.37
CA GLU A 118 2.48 18.84 -16.15
C GLU A 118 2.73 17.52 -15.42
N ALA A 119 3.05 17.60 -14.12
CA ALA A 119 3.17 16.41 -13.26
C ALA A 119 1.84 15.65 -13.13
N TYR A 120 0.71 16.36 -13.02
CA TYR A 120 -0.63 15.77 -12.94
C TYR A 120 -1.04 15.14 -14.26
N ALA A 121 -0.63 15.65 -15.43
CA ALA A 121 -0.88 14.99 -16.70
C ALA A 121 -0.17 13.63 -16.76
N ALA A 122 1.14 13.59 -16.43
CA ALA A 122 1.92 12.35 -16.35
C ALA A 122 1.43 11.39 -15.25
N VAL A 123 1.03 11.94 -14.11
CA VAL A 123 0.46 11.17 -12.99
C VAL A 123 -0.97 10.72 -13.30
N SER A 124 -1.76 11.48 -14.07
CA SER A 124 -3.14 11.13 -14.46
C SER A 124 -3.18 10.00 -15.49
N THR A 125 -2.23 9.98 -16.43
CA THR A 125 -2.04 8.87 -17.39
C THR A 125 -1.50 7.62 -16.71
N LEU A 126 -0.75 7.77 -15.62
CA LEU A 126 -0.43 6.66 -14.72
C LEU A 126 -1.70 6.23 -13.93
N ILE A 127 -2.41 7.14 -13.29
CA ILE A 127 -3.61 6.92 -12.46
C ILE A 127 -4.79 6.29 -13.24
N SER A 128 -4.85 6.42 -14.57
CA SER A 128 -5.88 5.78 -15.40
C SER A 128 -5.73 4.25 -15.41
N GLY A 129 -6.26 3.60 -14.36
CA GLY A 129 -6.52 2.16 -14.24
C GLY A 129 -5.32 1.29 -13.91
N ARG A 130 -4.21 1.42 -14.66
CA ARG A 130 -3.01 0.56 -14.46
C ARG A 130 -2.30 0.89 -13.16
N TYR A 131 -2.02 2.16 -12.85
CA TYR A 131 -1.28 2.52 -11.63
C TYR A 131 -2.03 2.21 -10.34
N ILE A 132 -3.36 2.39 -10.27
CA ILE A 132 -4.11 2.04 -9.04
C ILE A 132 -4.00 0.53 -8.77
N THR A 133 -4.07 -0.29 -9.80
CA THR A 133 -3.92 -1.75 -9.69
C THR A 133 -2.47 -2.15 -9.36
N CYS A 134 -1.51 -1.56 -10.06
CA CYS A 134 -0.06 -1.69 -9.86
C CYS A 134 0.38 -1.33 -8.44
N THR A 135 -0.10 -0.18 -7.94
CA THR A 135 0.24 0.34 -6.62
C THR A 135 -0.43 -0.47 -5.53
N VAL A 136 -1.67 -0.93 -5.73
CA VAL A 136 -2.31 -1.83 -4.77
C VAL A 136 -1.53 -3.14 -4.69
N ILE A 137 -1.17 -3.77 -5.82
CA ILE A 137 -0.40 -5.03 -5.89
C ILE A 137 0.98 -4.89 -5.24
N GLY A 138 1.72 -3.83 -5.60
CA GLY A 138 3.04 -3.56 -5.02
C GLY A 138 3.00 -3.37 -3.50
N ASN A 139 1.87 -2.92 -2.96
CA ASN A 139 1.68 -2.69 -1.53
C ASN A 139 1.02 -3.87 -0.79
N MET A 140 0.66 -4.95 -1.49
CA MET A 140 0.08 -6.15 -0.83
C MET A 140 1.11 -6.93 -0.03
N LEU A 141 2.39 -6.88 -0.40
CA LEU A 141 3.45 -7.62 0.30
C LEU A 141 3.59 -7.17 1.77
N PRO A 142 3.80 -5.88 2.09
CA PRO A 142 3.88 -5.44 3.50
C PRO A 142 2.59 -5.71 4.29
N MET A 143 1.42 -5.67 3.64
CA MET A 143 0.15 -6.08 4.26
C MET A 143 0.13 -7.57 4.61
N ALA A 144 0.59 -8.42 3.69
CA ALA A 144 0.71 -9.87 3.88
C ALA A 144 1.69 -10.19 5.02
N VAL A 145 2.84 -9.51 5.06
CA VAL A 145 3.83 -9.68 6.13
C VAL A 145 3.25 -9.23 7.46
N CYS A 146 2.54 -8.10 7.51
CA CYS A 146 1.87 -7.65 8.73
C CYS A 146 0.90 -8.71 9.25
N LEU A 147 0.05 -9.26 8.37
CA LEU A 147 -0.90 -10.30 8.73
C LEU A 147 -0.21 -11.61 9.17
N TYR A 148 0.86 -11.99 8.48
CA TYR A 148 1.68 -13.14 8.86
C TYR A 148 2.26 -12.96 10.26
N CYS A 149 2.86 -11.81 10.55
CA CYS A 149 3.46 -11.52 11.85
C CYS A 149 2.42 -11.52 12.97
N VAL A 150 1.26 -10.90 12.75
CA VAL A 150 0.16 -10.88 13.73
C VAL A 150 -0.36 -12.28 14.04
N THR A 151 -0.37 -13.17 13.04
CA THR A 151 -0.88 -14.54 13.19
C THR A 151 0.17 -15.56 13.61
N SER A 152 1.47 -15.27 13.47
CA SER A 152 2.59 -16.19 13.73
C SER A 152 3.40 -15.87 14.99
N ILE A 153 3.42 -14.64 15.48
CA ILE A 153 4.23 -14.29 16.66
C ILE A 153 3.44 -14.53 17.94
N ARG A 154 4.08 -14.97 19.05
CA ARG A 154 3.39 -15.17 20.35
C ARG A 154 3.49 -13.96 21.27
N HIS A 155 4.68 -13.40 21.44
CA HIS A 155 5.00 -12.28 22.33
C HIS A 155 5.26 -10.98 21.55
N ASN A 156 4.92 -9.83 22.13
CA ASN A 156 5.13 -8.51 21.53
C ASN A 156 4.61 -8.39 20.08
N ARG A 157 3.48 -9.05 19.78
CA ARG A 157 2.94 -9.19 18.41
C ARG A 157 2.81 -7.87 17.68
N ILE A 158 2.30 -6.84 18.35
CA ILE A 158 2.08 -5.53 17.73
C ILE A 158 3.42 -4.94 17.31
N ILE A 159 4.37 -4.84 18.25
CA ILE A 159 5.70 -4.26 17.99
C ILE A 159 6.42 -5.04 16.91
N LEU A 160 6.46 -6.38 17.02
CA LEU A 160 7.22 -7.19 16.08
C LEU A 160 6.58 -7.22 14.69
N SER A 161 5.25 -7.14 14.58
CA SER A 161 4.56 -6.96 13.29
C SER A 161 4.89 -5.61 12.66
N VAL A 162 4.92 -4.54 13.45
CA VAL A 162 5.31 -3.21 12.95
C VAL A 162 6.75 -3.23 12.41
N VAL A 163 7.69 -3.81 13.17
CA VAL A 163 9.10 -3.90 12.78
C VAL A 163 9.26 -4.66 11.46
N TRP A 164 8.66 -5.85 11.33
CA TRP A 164 8.79 -6.65 10.11
C TRP A 164 8.11 -6.01 8.89
N THR A 165 7.01 -5.30 9.08
CA THR A 165 6.40 -4.50 8.01
C THR A 165 7.33 -3.38 7.56
N ILE A 166 7.97 -2.64 8.49
CA ILE A 166 8.96 -1.60 8.15
C ILE A 166 10.14 -2.21 7.39
N VAL A 167 10.69 -3.33 7.87
CA VAL A 167 11.78 -4.05 7.20
C VAL A 167 11.39 -4.43 5.76
N THR A 168 10.15 -4.90 5.55
CA THR A 168 9.65 -5.24 4.22
C THR A 168 9.57 -4.02 3.31
N CYS A 169 9.05 -2.89 3.82
CA CYS A 169 9.03 -1.62 3.08
C CYS A 169 10.43 -1.12 2.74
N MET A 170 11.40 -1.26 3.66
CA MET A 170 12.80 -0.89 3.41
C MET A 170 13.40 -1.77 2.30
N ILE A 171 13.23 -3.08 2.36
CA ILE A 171 13.71 -4.01 1.32
C ILE A 171 13.12 -3.65 -0.04
N GLN A 172 11.81 -3.40 -0.10
CA GLN A 172 11.14 -2.99 -1.33
C GLN A 172 11.67 -1.66 -1.86
N SER A 173 11.94 -0.70 -0.98
CA SER A 173 12.52 0.60 -1.34
C SER A 173 13.96 0.47 -1.83
N PHE A 174 14.78 -0.37 -1.20
CA PHE A 174 16.16 -0.64 -1.63
C PHE A 174 16.19 -1.31 -3.00
N ILE A 175 15.35 -2.32 -3.22
CA ILE A 175 15.22 -2.97 -4.53
C ILE A 175 14.80 -1.91 -5.56
N GLY A 176 13.72 -1.17 -5.32
CA GLY A 176 13.26 -0.12 -6.23
C GLY A 176 14.35 0.92 -6.52
N GLY A 177 15.09 1.36 -5.51
CA GLY A 177 16.17 2.33 -5.64
C GLY A 177 17.37 1.82 -6.44
N ILE A 178 17.83 0.59 -6.19
CA ILE A 178 18.96 -0.02 -6.92
C ILE A 178 18.61 -0.17 -8.40
N TYR A 179 17.42 -0.67 -8.71
CA TYR A 179 16.98 -0.82 -10.10
C TYR A 179 16.77 0.54 -10.79
N GLY A 180 16.18 1.51 -10.09
CA GLY A 180 16.04 2.88 -10.61
C GLY A 180 17.39 3.52 -10.93
N ALA A 181 18.36 3.39 -10.03
CA ALA A 181 19.73 3.87 -10.25
C ALA A 181 20.39 3.16 -11.44
N PHE A 182 20.28 1.84 -11.54
CA PHE A 182 20.85 1.06 -12.64
C PHE A 182 20.33 1.52 -14.01
N ILE A 183 19.03 1.81 -14.13
CA ILE A 183 18.42 2.31 -15.37
C ILE A 183 18.91 3.72 -15.67
N ALA A 184 18.91 4.61 -14.67
CA ALA A 184 19.38 5.97 -14.84
C ALA A 184 20.85 6.00 -15.33
N PHE A 185 21.71 5.15 -14.76
CA PHE A 185 23.09 5.01 -15.23
C PHE A 185 23.14 4.42 -16.64
N ARG A 186 22.40 3.35 -16.94
CA ARG A 186 22.41 2.73 -18.27
C ARG A 186 21.97 3.70 -19.37
N GLN A 187 20.91 4.47 -19.13
CA GLN A 187 20.44 5.49 -20.06
C GLN A 187 21.42 6.65 -20.16
N GLY A 188 21.91 7.18 -19.04
CA GLY A 188 22.91 8.25 -19.05
C GLY A 188 24.18 7.86 -19.81
N PHE A 189 24.65 6.61 -19.70
CA PHE A 189 25.76 6.09 -20.49
C PHE A 189 25.42 5.96 -21.98
N SER A 190 24.21 5.49 -22.33
CA SER A 190 23.78 5.35 -23.72
C SER A 190 23.61 6.71 -24.41
N ASP A 191 23.00 7.68 -23.73
CA ASP A 191 22.77 9.02 -24.25
C ASP A 191 24.09 9.79 -24.38
N GLY A 192 24.99 9.64 -23.40
CA GLY A 192 26.34 10.20 -23.46
C GLY A 192 27.22 9.58 -24.55
N TYR A 193 27.10 8.27 -24.81
CA TYR A 193 27.81 7.60 -25.90
C TYR A 193 27.30 8.02 -27.29
N ASN A 194 25.99 8.28 -27.41
CA ASN A 194 25.36 8.69 -28.66
C ASN A 194 25.43 10.21 -28.91
N GLY A 195 26.05 10.98 -28.01
CA GLY A 195 26.21 12.44 -28.16
C GLY A 195 24.89 13.20 -28.15
N VAL A 196 23.85 12.65 -27.50
CA VAL A 196 22.52 13.27 -27.48
C VAL A 196 22.46 14.31 -26.36
N GLU A 197 22.47 15.59 -26.72
CA GLU A 197 22.16 16.67 -25.78
C GLU A 197 20.64 16.74 -25.59
N LEU A 198 20.15 16.12 -24.53
CA LEU A 198 18.74 16.19 -24.14
C LEU A 198 18.50 17.33 -23.17
N SER A 199 17.39 18.04 -23.35
CA SER A 199 16.88 18.97 -22.34
C SER A 199 16.47 18.21 -21.07
N SER A 200 16.51 18.86 -19.91
CA SER A 200 16.19 18.22 -18.61
C SER A 200 14.80 17.57 -18.58
N ASP A 201 13.84 18.11 -19.32
CA ASP A 201 12.47 17.60 -19.40
C ASP A 201 12.36 16.35 -20.27
N GLU A 202 13.14 16.28 -21.36
CA GLU A 202 13.19 15.09 -22.23
C GLU A 202 13.88 13.92 -21.53
N ILE A 203 14.93 14.18 -20.73
CA ILE A 203 15.58 13.18 -19.88
C ILE A 203 14.56 12.58 -18.91
N ALA A 204 13.80 13.41 -18.20
CA ALA A 204 12.79 12.96 -17.25
C ALA A 204 11.72 12.09 -17.92
N SER A 205 11.21 12.50 -19.08
CA SER A 205 10.19 11.74 -19.81
C SER A 205 10.68 10.37 -20.31
N ARG A 206 11.93 10.27 -20.78
CA ARG A 206 12.54 9.00 -21.22
C ARG A 206 12.81 8.05 -20.06
N LEU A 207 13.28 8.59 -18.93
CA LEU A 207 13.47 7.85 -17.69
C LEU A 207 12.14 7.25 -17.20
N LEU A 208 11.08 8.06 -17.19
CA LEU A 208 9.75 7.60 -16.77
C LEU A 208 9.19 6.50 -17.67
N ASN A 209 9.38 6.60 -18.98
CA ASN A 209 8.91 5.57 -19.93
C ASN A 209 9.64 4.23 -19.73
N GLU A 210 10.94 4.26 -19.45
CA GLU A 210 11.73 3.03 -19.27
C GLU A 210 11.59 2.41 -17.88
N ILE A 211 11.38 3.26 -16.86
CA ILE A 211 10.89 2.80 -15.56
C ILE A 211 9.54 2.09 -15.73
N SER A 212 8.63 2.62 -16.55
CA SER A 212 7.30 2.04 -16.74
C SER A 212 7.31 0.61 -17.29
N LEU A 213 8.28 0.27 -18.14
CA LEU A 213 8.46 -1.07 -18.69
C LEU A 213 8.91 -2.09 -17.62
N LEU A 214 9.68 -1.63 -16.63
CA LEU A 214 10.24 -2.46 -15.55
C LEU A 214 9.34 -2.56 -14.32
N ILE A 215 8.33 -1.69 -14.18
CA ILE A 215 7.31 -1.81 -13.14
C ILE A 215 6.60 -3.17 -13.22
N THR A 216 6.23 -3.60 -14.43
CA THR A 216 5.45 -4.84 -14.64
C THR A 216 6.17 -6.10 -14.11
N PRO A 217 7.44 -6.40 -14.46
CA PRO A 217 8.14 -7.57 -13.92
C PRO A 217 8.39 -7.49 -12.40
N MET A 218 8.66 -6.31 -11.85
CA MET A 218 8.79 -6.14 -10.40
C MET A 218 7.50 -6.47 -9.66
N GLU A 219 6.36 -6.06 -10.21
CA GLU A 219 5.06 -6.37 -9.61
C GLU A 219 4.74 -7.86 -9.63
N ILE A 220 5.07 -8.55 -10.72
CA ILE A 220 4.93 -10.00 -10.80
C ILE A 220 5.76 -10.66 -9.70
N PHE A 221 6.99 -10.20 -9.49
CA PHE A 221 7.85 -10.70 -8.41
C PHE A 221 7.24 -10.45 -7.02
N PHE A 222 6.80 -9.22 -6.72
CA PHE A 222 6.16 -8.91 -5.44
C PHE A 222 4.82 -9.63 -5.24
N ALA A 223 4.06 -9.87 -6.30
CA ALA A 223 2.84 -10.67 -6.25
C ALA A 223 3.14 -12.12 -5.88
N ILE A 224 4.19 -12.73 -6.45
CA ILE A 224 4.65 -14.08 -6.09
C ILE A 224 5.06 -14.13 -4.60
N CYS A 225 5.85 -13.16 -4.14
CA CYS A 225 6.23 -13.06 -2.73
C CYS A 225 4.99 -12.92 -1.82
N THR A 226 4.01 -12.13 -2.22
CA THR A 226 2.75 -11.93 -1.48
C THR A 226 1.98 -13.24 -1.36
N ILE A 227 1.82 -13.98 -2.46
CA ILE A 227 1.15 -15.30 -2.46
C ILE A 227 1.88 -16.26 -1.52
N PHE A 228 3.21 -16.29 -1.57
CA PHE A 228 4.02 -17.15 -0.69
C PHE A 228 3.80 -16.82 0.79
N VAL A 229 3.80 -15.55 1.17
CA VAL A 229 3.53 -15.10 2.55
C VAL A 229 2.09 -15.44 2.97
N ILE A 230 1.10 -15.31 2.08
CA ILE A 230 -0.28 -15.72 2.35
C ILE A 230 -0.37 -17.23 2.61
N VAL A 231 0.32 -18.06 1.81
CA VAL A 231 0.35 -19.52 2.00
C VAL A 231 0.96 -19.88 3.35
N ILE A 232 2.09 -19.25 3.73
CA ILE A 232 2.71 -19.47 5.04
C ILE A 232 1.78 -19.00 6.17
N THR A 233 1.08 -17.88 5.99
CA THR A 233 0.08 -17.38 6.95
C THR A 233 -1.03 -18.40 7.17
N CYS A 234 -1.59 -18.97 6.11
CA CYS A 234 -2.60 -20.02 6.20
C CYS A 234 -2.07 -21.28 6.92
N ARG A 235 -0.81 -21.68 6.66
CA ARG A 235 -0.16 -22.79 7.36
C ARG A 235 0.04 -22.50 8.85
N ALA A 236 0.45 -21.28 9.20
CA ALA A 236 0.61 -20.85 10.58
C ALA A 236 -0.70 -20.86 11.36
N ILE A 237 -1.81 -20.47 10.72
CA ILE A 237 -3.15 -20.54 11.31
C ILE A 237 -3.58 -22.00 11.50
N LYS A 238 -3.36 -22.86 10.50
CA LYS A 238 -3.70 -24.30 10.56
C LYS A 238 -2.97 -25.01 11.71
N GLY A 239 -1.66 -24.79 11.85
CA GLY A 239 -0.84 -25.46 12.86
C GLY A 239 -1.13 -25.05 14.31
N ARG A 240 -2.04 -24.09 14.55
CA ARG A 240 -2.35 -23.55 15.88
C ARG A 240 -3.75 -23.90 16.40
N GLN A 241 -4.59 -24.46 15.54
CA GLN A 241 -5.95 -24.87 15.89
C GLN A 241 -6.10 -26.38 16.11
N ILE A 242 -4.99 -27.11 16.06
CA ILE A 242 -4.88 -28.52 16.46
C ILE A 242 -4.43 -28.53 17.92
#